data_AF-A0A3C2ALV8-F1
#
_entry.id   AF-A0A3C2ALV8-F1
#
_cell.length_a   1.000
_cell.length_b   1.000
_cell.length_c   1.000
_cell.angle_alpha   90.00
_cell.angle_beta   90.00
_cell.angle_gamma   90.00
#
_symmetry.space_group_name_H-M   'P 1'
#
loop_
_entity.id
_entity.type
_entity.pdbx_description
1 polymer ?
#
loop_
_entity_poly.entity_id
_entity_poly.type
_entity_poly.pdbx_seq_one_letter_code
_entity_poly.pdbx_strand_id
1 'polypeptide(L)'
;MENIVKTLLFFHISSGFISLVLFWRPVFLKKGGKGHRIAGKGYVFFMWIVVISATLLSVKNVIIGKYFMACFLGFIALITANPLWYGMVILKKDKLKSSLRGRLIYEVVVLFFSLGLVALGFQGIWAGNEANVLLFVFGGLGLTSILNIMKLRKTDPEKTDRIKDHMVGLLTSGIAAYTAFFVFGAYTWVEQYLPGMWGVLPWVAPGLIGGLGINYGVKYFRKKGMIKDRLKTAQTTS
;
A
#
# COMPACT_ATOMS: atom_id res chain seq x y z
N MET A 1 -23.40 -19.99 3.61
CA MET A 1 -22.20 -19.16 3.85
C MET A 1 -21.05 -19.47 2.89
N GLU A 2 -20.82 -20.72 2.52
CA GLU A 2 -19.68 -21.12 1.67
C GLU A 2 -19.68 -20.44 0.28
N ASN A 3 -20.84 -20.37 -0.39
CA ASN A 3 -20.97 -19.73 -1.70
C ASN A 3 -20.59 -18.24 -1.67
N ILE A 4 -20.93 -17.52 -0.61
CA ILE A 4 -20.59 -16.09 -0.44
C ILE A 4 -19.07 -15.92 -0.36
N VAL A 5 -18.39 -16.80 0.38
CA VAL A 5 -16.92 -16.75 0.53
C VAL A 5 -16.23 -17.07 -0.78
N LYS A 6 -16.68 -18.10 -1.50
CA LYS A 6 -16.14 -18.46 -2.83
C LYS A 6 -16.31 -17.30 -3.81
N THR A 7 -17.48 -16.67 -3.83
CA THR A 7 -17.75 -15.51 -4.68
C THR A 7 -16.86 -14.31 -4.30
N LEU A 8 -16.73 -13.98 -3.00
CA LEU A 8 -15.85 -12.90 -2.55
C LEU A 8 -14.39 -13.15 -2.92
N LEU A 9 -13.91 -14.39 -2.75
CA LEU A 9 -12.55 -14.77 -3.11
C LEU A 9 -12.34 -14.71 -4.63
N PHE A 10 -13.30 -15.16 -5.42
CA PHE A 10 -13.24 -15.06 -6.88
C PHE A 10 -13.13 -13.60 -7.33
N PHE A 11 -13.95 -12.70 -6.78
CA PHE A 11 -13.86 -11.27 -7.07
C PHE A 11 -12.55 -10.66 -6.60
N HIS A 12 -12.04 -11.06 -5.44
CA HIS A 12 -10.76 -10.60 -4.91
C HIS A 12 -9.60 -10.95 -5.86
N ILE A 13 -9.48 -12.22 -6.24
CA ILE A 13 -8.40 -12.72 -7.10
C ILE A 13 -8.50 -12.11 -8.51
N SER A 14 -9.69 -12.15 -9.11
CA SER A 14 -9.89 -11.63 -10.47
C SER A 14 -9.61 -10.13 -10.54
N SER A 15 -10.10 -9.35 -9.57
CA SER A 15 -9.84 -7.92 -9.49
C SER A 15 -8.37 -7.60 -9.20
N GLY A 16 -7.71 -8.40 -8.36
CA GLY A 16 -6.29 -8.28 -8.08
C GLY A 16 -5.45 -8.50 -9.33
N PHE A 17 -5.73 -9.53 -10.11
CA PHE A 17 -5.01 -9.77 -11.35
C PHE A 17 -5.21 -8.64 -12.38
N ILE A 18 -6.46 -8.17 -12.55
CA ILE A 18 -6.77 -7.04 -13.44
C ILE A 18 -6.06 -5.77 -12.98
N SER A 19 -5.99 -5.49 -11.68
CA SER A 19 -5.33 -4.29 -11.18
C SER A 19 -3.82 -4.31 -11.44
N LEU A 20 -3.15 -5.46 -11.30
CA LEU A 20 -1.71 -5.59 -11.60
C LEU A 20 -1.41 -5.28 -13.07
N VAL A 21 -2.24 -5.76 -14.00
CA VAL A 21 -2.11 -5.45 -15.43
C VAL A 21 -2.37 -3.98 -15.70
N LEU A 22 -3.45 -3.42 -15.11
CA LEU A 22 -3.79 -2.01 -15.30
C LEU A 22 -2.78 -1.05 -14.69
N PHE A 23 -2.04 -1.45 -13.66
CA PHE A 23 -1.03 -0.63 -12.99
C PHE A 23 0.06 -0.14 -13.95
N TRP A 24 0.50 -0.97 -14.91
CA TRP A 24 1.57 -0.61 -15.83
C TRP A 24 1.14 0.39 -16.90
N ARG A 25 -0.14 0.42 -17.29
CA ARG A 25 -0.61 1.32 -18.36
C ARG A 25 -0.38 2.80 -18.01
N PRO A 26 -0.77 3.32 -16.83
CA PRO A 26 -0.46 4.70 -16.41
C PRO A 26 1.04 4.99 -16.29
N VAL A 27 1.87 3.97 -16.07
CA VAL A 27 3.33 4.11 -15.96
C VAL A 27 3.93 4.49 -17.31
N PHE A 28 3.51 3.86 -18.40
CA PHE A 28 4.05 4.11 -19.75
C PHE A 28 3.33 5.24 -20.51
N LEU A 29 2.09 5.57 -20.14
CA LEU A 29 1.34 6.63 -20.80
C LEU A 29 1.76 8.05 -20.39
N LYS A 30 1.52 9.02 -21.28
CA LYS A 30 1.73 10.46 -21.03
C LYS A 30 1.01 10.87 -19.74
N LYS A 31 1.79 11.31 -18.74
CA LYS A 31 1.31 11.72 -17.42
C LYS A 31 0.28 12.85 -17.56
N GLY A 32 -0.86 12.72 -16.87
CA GLY A 32 -1.99 13.66 -16.97
C GLY A 32 -2.85 13.55 -18.24
N GLY A 33 -2.42 12.81 -19.26
CA GLY A 33 -3.21 12.57 -20.47
C GLY A 33 -4.50 11.78 -20.23
N LYS A 34 -5.41 11.74 -21.22
CA LYS A 34 -6.67 10.97 -21.12
C LYS A 34 -6.42 9.48 -20.80
N GLY A 35 -5.48 8.85 -21.52
CA GLY A 35 -5.11 7.45 -21.29
C GLY A 35 -4.58 7.16 -19.88
N HIS A 36 -3.66 7.99 -19.37
CA HIS A 36 -3.15 7.87 -17.99
C HIS A 36 -4.27 7.99 -16.96
N ARG A 37 -5.19 8.95 -17.13
CA ARG A 37 -6.32 9.16 -16.22
C ARG A 37 -7.32 8.00 -16.24
N ILE A 38 -7.66 7.48 -17.42
CA ILE A 38 -8.61 6.36 -17.55
C ILE A 38 -8.01 5.09 -16.95
N ALA A 39 -6.80 4.72 -17.36
CA ALA A 39 -6.14 3.52 -16.86
C ALA A 39 -5.85 3.61 -15.34
N GLY A 40 -5.46 4.80 -14.84
CA GLY A 40 -5.20 5.01 -13.42
C GLY A 40 -6.47 4.89 -12.57
N LYS A 41 -7.59 5.42 -13.05
CA LYS A 41 -8.89 5.23 -12.40
C LYS A 41 -9.32 3.76 -12.41
N GLY A 42 -9.09 3.05 -13.52
CA GLY A 42 -9.33 1.60 -13.61
C GLY A 42 -8.53 0.82 -12.57
N TYR A 43 -7.22 1.05 -12.49
CA TYR A 43 -6.35 0.45 -11.46
C TYR A 43 -6.90 0.71 -10.05
N VAL A 44 -7.21 1.97 -9.72
CA VAL A 44 -7.71 2.34 -8.40
C VAL A 44 -9.05 1.67 -8.09
N PHE A 45 -9.95 1.58 -9.06
CA PHE A 45 -11.25 0.92 -8.90
C PHE A 45 -11.10 -0.55 -8.54
N PHE A 46 -10.32 -1.32 -9.32
CA PHE A 46 -10.10 -2.73 -9.02
C PHE A 46 -9.33 -2.94 -7.71
N MET A 47 -8.37 -2.07 -7.38
CA MET A 47 -7.69 -2.14 -6.09
C MET A 47 -8.61 -1.90 -4.90
N TRP A 48 -9.62 -1.03 -5.03
CA TRP A 48 -10.62 -0.88 -3.97
C TRP A 48 -11.48 -2.12 -3.80
N ILE A 49 -11.83 -2.81 -4.88
CA ILE A 49 -12.51 -4.11 -4.79
C ILE A 49 -11.65 -5.11 -4.00
N VAL A 50 -10.34 -5.16 -4.27
CA VAL A 50 -9.39 -6.02 -3.55
C VAL A 50 -9.33 -5.67 -2.06
N VAL A 51 -9.20 -4.39 -1.71
CA VAL A 51 -9.14 -3.91 -0.32
C VAL A 51 -10.44 -4.23 0.43
N ILE A 52 -11.60 -3.94 -0.18
CA ILE A 52 -12.91 -4.19 0.44
C ILE A 52 -13.14 -5.69 0.62
N SER A 53 -12.89 -6.51 -0.41
CA SER A 53 -13.02 -7.96 -0.32
C SER A 53 -12.06 -8.58 0.71
N ALA A 54 -10.81 -8.11 0.79
CA ALA A 54 -9.86 -8.55 1.83
C ALA A 54 -10.36 -8.20 3.24
N THR A 55 -10.97 -7.02 3.40
CA THR A 55 -11.54 -6.57 4.68
C THR A 55 -12.73 -7.45 5.09
N LEU A 56 -13.63 -7.77 4.15
CA LEU A 56 -14.74 -8.68 4.40
C LEU A 56 -14.28 -10.11 4.73
N LEU A 57 -13.25 -10.60 4.02
CA LEU A 57 -12.62 -11.90 4.30
C LEU A 57 -11.95 -11.91 5.69
N SER A 58 -11.34 -10.80 6.11
CA SER A 58 -10.78 -10.64 7.46
C SER A 58 -11.87 -10.73 8.53
N VAL A 59 -12.99 -10.01 8.38
CA VAL A 59 -14.15 -10.10 9.31
C VAL A 59 -14.69 -11.51 9.38
N LYS A 60 -14.86 -12.18 8.23
CA LYS A 60 -15.28 -13.58 8.17
C LYS A 60 -14.31 -14.49 8.94
N ASN A 61 -13.00 -14.26 8.86
CA ASN A 61 -12.01 -15.05 9.58
C ASN A 61 -12.10 -14.85 11.10
N VAL A 62 -12.51 -13.68 11.59
CA VAL A 62 -12.83 -13.46 13.01
C VAL A 62 -14.00 -14.35 13.45
N ILE A 63 -15.09 -14.36 12.67
CA ILE A 63 -16.31 -15.12 12.99
C ILE A 63 -16.04 -16.63 13.12
N ILE A 64 -15.09 -17.16 12.35
CA ILE A 64 -14.78 -18.59 12.30
C ILE A 64 -13.60 -18.94 13.23
N GLY A 65 -13.15 -17.99 14.06
CA GLY A 65 -12.06 -18.20 15.03
C GLY A 65 -10.66 -18.24 14.43
N LYS A 66 -10.49 -17.90 13.14
CA LYS A 66 -9.18 -17.81 12.47
C LYS A 66 -8.53 -16.44 12.69
N TYR A 67 -8.27 -16.10 13.97
CA TYR A 67 -7.80 -14.78 14.37
C TYR A 67 -6.48 -14.36 13.73
N PHE A 68 -5.51 -15.27 13.61
CA PHE A 68 -4.23 -15.00 12.93
C PHE A 68 -4.45 -14.45 11.52
N MET A 69 -5.22 -15.18 10.69
CA MET A 69 -5.50 -14.78 9.31
C MET A 69 -6.37 -13.52 9.24
N ALA A 70 -7.26 -13.32 10.21
CA ALA A 70 -8.06 -12.10 10.29
C ALA A 70 -7.19 -10.87 10.55
N CYS A 71 -6.35 -10.91 11.59
CA CYS A 71 -5.44 -9.82 11.94
C CYS A 71 -4.47 -9.53 10.79
N PHE A 72 -3.89 -10.58 10.21
CA PHE A 72 -2.94 -10.43 9.11
C PHE A 72 -3.60 -9.79 7.87
N LEU A 73 -4.67 -10.40 7.34
CA LEU A 73 -5.33 -9.91 6.12
C LEU A 73 -5.94 -8.51 6.32
N GLY A 74 -6.51 -8.26 7.50
CA GLY A 74 -7.07 -6.95 7.86
C GLY A 74 -6.00 -5.87 7.89
N PHE A 75 -4.82 -6.18 8.44
CA PHE A 75 -3.71 -5.23 8.50
C PHE A 75 -3.12 -4.95 7.11
N ILE A 76 -2.94 -5.97 6.26
CA ILE A 76 -2.49 -5.77 4.87
C ILE A 76 -3.48 -4.89 4.09
N ALA A 77 -4.78 -5.10 4.26
CA ALA A 77 -5.80 -4.25 3.66
C ALA A 77 -5.68 -2.79 4.14
N LEU A 78 -5.46 -2.59 5.45
CA LEU A 78 -5.29 -1.27 6.06
C LEU A 78 -4.07 -0.51 5.51
N ILE A 79 -2.89 -1.13 5.50
CA ILE A 79 -1.66 -0.47 5.02
C ILE A 79 -1.68 -0.23 3.50
N THR A 80 -2.44 -1.03 2.74
CA THR A 80 -2.59 -0.86 1.29
C THR A 80 -3.60 0.24 0.94
N ALA A 81 -4.66 0.39 1.73
CA ALA A 81 -5.71 1.36 1.50
C ALA A 81 -5.24 2.82 1.63
N ASN A 82 -4.35 3.11 2.57
CA ASN A 82 -3.81 4.46 2.79
C ASN A 82 -3.13 5.06 1.54
N PRO A 83 -2.06 4.45 0.97
CA PRO A 83 -1.41 4.99 -0.23
C PRO A 83 -2.33 5.04 -1.45
N LEU A 84 -3.27 4.08 -1.57
CA LEU A 84 -4.27 4.05 -2.64
C LEU A 84 -5.24 5.25 -2.57
N TRP A 85 -5.81 5.50 -1.40
CA TRP A 85 -6.70 6.63 -1.15
C TRP A 85 -5.97 7.96 -1.25
N TYR A 86 -4.88 8.10 -0.50
CA TYR A 86 -4.14 9.35 -0.37
C TYR A 86 -3.55 9.78 -1.72
N GLY A 87 -3.04 8.83 -2.50
CA GLY A 87 -2.53 9.07 -3.84
C GLY A 87 -3.55 9.74 -4.76
N MET A 88 -4.85 9.48 -4.61
CA MET A 88 -5.88 10.08 -5.45
C MET A 88 -6.46 11.38 -4.88
N VAL A 89 -6.69 11.43 -3.57
CA VAL A 89 -7.29 12.61 -2.94
C VAL A 89 -6.34 13.82 -2.97
N ILE A 90 -5.02 13.58 -2.94
CA ILE A 90 -4.01 14.65 -2.91
C ILE A 90 -4.03 15.55 -4.15
N LEU A 91 -4.60 15.08 -5.26
CA LEU A 91 -4.77 15.88 -6.47
C LEU A 91 -5.85 16.97 -6.32
N LYS A 92 -6.81 16.81 -5.41
CA LYS A 92 -7.93 17.73 -5.18
C LYS A 92 -7.49 18.89 -4.28
N LYS A 93 -7.21 20.05 -4.87
CA LYS A 93 -6.63 21.23 -4.17
C LYS A 93 -7.54 21.73 -3.03
N ASP A 94 -8.85 21.75 -3.27
CA ASP A 94 -9.90 22.12 -2.31
C ASP A 94 -9.92 21.22 -1.07
N LYS A 95 -9.53 19.94 -1.22
CA LYS A 95 -9.52 18.95 -0.13
C LYS A 95 -8.14 18.74 0.50
N LEU A 96 -7.15 19.57 0.17
CA LEU A 96 -5.77 19.31 0.58
C LEU A 96 -5.60 19.29 2.11
N LYS A 97 -6.07 20.34 2.80
CA LYS A 97 -5.97 20.45 4.27
C LYS A 97 -6.72 19.32 4.98
N SER A 98 -7.93 18.99 4.53
CA SER A 98 -8.72 17.89 5.10
C SER A 98 -8.11 16.53 4.79
N SER A 99 -7.52 16.33 3.61
CA SER A 99 -6.84 15.09 3.26
C SER A 99 -5.58 14.83 4.08
N LEU A 100 -4.81 15.87 4.41
CA LEU A 100 -3.64 15.76 5.29
C LEU A 100 -4.05 15.39 6.72
N ARG A 101 -5.11 16.01 7.25
CA ARG A 101 -5.69 15.63 8.55
C ARG A 101 -6.24 14.21 8.54
N GLY A 102 -6.97 13.83 7.49
CA GLY A 102 -7.50 12.47 7.32
C GLY A 102 -6.38 11.43 7.25
N ARG A 103 -5.29 11.72 6.52
CA ARG A 103 -4.10 10.86 6.50
C ARG A 103 -3.45 10.76 7.87
N LEU A 104 -3.32 11.86 8.61
CA LEU A 104 -2.78 11.82 9.97
C LEU A 104 -3.58 10.88 10.87
N ILE A 105 -4.91 10.99 10.86
CA ILE A 105 -5.80 10.10 11.61
C ILE A 105 -5.60 8.65 11.15
N TYR A 106 -5.51 8.41 9.85
CA TYR A 106 -5.29 7.08 9.29
C TYR A 106 -3.96 6.47 9.77
N GLU A 107 -2.87 7.23 9.80
CA GLU A 107 -1.57 6.76 10.29
C GLU A 107 -1.62 6.46 11.80
N VAL A 108 -2.41 7.20 12.59
CA VAL A 108 -2.64 6.88 14.01
C VAL A 108 -3.39 5.55 14.16
N VAL A 109 -4.39 5.29 13.31
CA VAL A 109 -5.10 4.01 13.28
C VAL A 109 -4.14 2.88 12.89
N VAL A 110 -3.32 3.06 11.85
CA VAL A 110 -2.29 2.08 11.45
C VAL A 110 -1.33 1.80 12.60
N LEU A 111 -0.86 2.84 13.30
CA LEU A 111 0.04 2.69 14.45
C LEU A 111 -0.60 1.87 15.57
N PHE A 112 -1.88 2.13 15.89
CA PHE A 112 -2.60 1.37 16.90
C PHE A 112 -2.67 -0.13 16.56
N PHE A 113 -3.09 -0.47 15.34
CA PHE A 113 -3.14 -1.88 14.90
C PHE A 113 -1.75 -2.50 14.78
N SER A 114 -0.75 -1.73 14.35
CA SER A 114 0.65 -2.14 14.26
C SER A 114 1.21 -2.58 15.62
N LEU A 115 0.98 -1.79 16.68
CA LEU A 115 1.39 -2.16 18.04
C LEU A 115 0.72 -3.47 18.50
N GLY A 116 -0.58 -3.63 18.21
CA GLY A 116 -1.30 -4.87 18.49
C GLY A 116 -0.70 -6.08 17.75
N LEU A 117 -0.36 -5.92 16.47
CA LEU A 117 0.27 -6.99 15.68
C LEU A 117 1.67 -7.34 16.17
N VAL A 118 2.48 -6.36 16.56
CA VAL A 118 3.80 -6.61 17.14
C VAL A 118 3.68 -7.41 18.44
N ALA A 119 2.76 -7.03 19.33
CA ALA A 119 2.53 -7.73 20.59
C ALA A 119 2.06 -9.18 20.36
N LEU A 120 1.06 -9.39 19.50
CA LEU A 120 0.55 -10.72 19.14
C LEU A 120 1.59 -11.57 18.40
N GLY A 121 2.39 -10.93 17.53
CA GLY A 121 3.49 -11.56 16.82
C GLY A 121 4.56 -12.06 17.79
N PHE A 122 5.01 -11.19 18.68
CA PHE A 122 6.01 -11.53 19.70
C PHE A 122 5.52 -12.64 20.64
N GLN A 123 4.29 -12.53 21.14
CA GLN A 123 3.70 -13.55 22.01
C GLN A 123 3.63 -14.92 21.33
N GLY A 124 3.22 -14.97 20.06
CA GLY A 124 3.13 -16.24 19.34
C GLY A 124 4.49 -16.85 19.00
N ILE A 125 5.48 -16.02 18.64
CA ILE A 125 6.86 -16.49 18.45
C ILE A 125 7.38 -17.09 19.76
N TRP A 126 7.16 -16.40 20.89
CA TRP A 126 7.54 -16.89 22.22
C TRP A 126 6.88 -18.22 22.58
N ALA A 127 5.62 -18.41 22.14
CA ALA A 127 4.89 -19.67 22.30
C ALA A 127 5.30 -20.76 21.28
N GLY A 128 6.31 -20.54 20.44
CA GLY A 128 6.80 -21.50 19.46
C GLY A 128 6.01 -21.55 18.14
N ASN A 129 5.13 -20.58 17.88
CA ASN A 129 4.39 -20.51 16.62
C ASN A 129 5.15 -19.66 15.60
N GLU A 130 5.85 -20.32 14.69
CA GLU A 130 6.66 -19.67 13.64
C GLU A 130 5.83 -18.78 12.70
N ALA A 131 4.54 -19.08 12.48
CA ALA A 131 3.69 -18.27 11.60
C ALA A 131 3.53 -16.83 12.14
N ASN A 132 3.65 -16.62 13.45
CA ASN A 132 3.56 -15.31 14.09
C ASN A 132 4.71 -14.36 13.74
N VAL A 133 5.80 -14.86 13.14
CA VAL A 133 6.83 -14.01 12.52
C VAL A 133 6.22 -13.04 11.52
N LEU A 134 5.21 -13.45 10.75
CA LEU A 134 4.54 -12.56 9.80
C LEU A 134 3.82 -11.39 10.50
N LEU A 135 3.10 -11.67 11.59
CA LEU A 135 2.44 -10.61 12.37
C LEU A 135 3.45 -9.64 12.96
N PHE A 136 4.56 -10.16 13.47
CA PHE A 136 5.64 -9.35 14.03
C PHE A 136 6.30 -8.45 12.97
N VAL A 137 6.68 -9.01 11.82
CA VAL A 137 7.34 -8.28 10.74
C VAL A 137 6.43 -7.20 10.15
N PHE A 138 5.18 -7.52 9.82
CA PHE A 138 4.25 -6.53 9.28
C PHE A 138 3.79 -5.51 10.32
N GLY A 139 3.62 -5.95 11.57
CA GLY A 139 3.45 -5.05 12.70
C GLY A 139 4.59 -4.04 12.77
N GLY A 140 5.85 -4.50 12.68
CA GLY A 140 7.04 -3.66 12.64
C GLY A 140 7.07 -2.69 11.45
N LEU A 141 6.71 -3.13 10.24
CA LEU A 141 6.56 -2.24 9.08
C LEU A 141 5.52 -1.13 9.34
N GLY A 142 4.46 -1.44 10.07
CA GLY A 142 3.46 -0.46 10.51
C GLY A 142 4.00 0.63 11.44
N LEU A 143 5.08 0.38 12.17
CA LEU A 143 5.69 1.37 13.06
C LEU A 143 6.30 2.55 12.29
N THR A 144 6.53 2.40 10.98
CA THR A 144 6.89 3.54 10.11
C THR A 144 5.84 4.65 10.12
N SER A 145 4.61 4.36 10.53
CA SER A 145 3.57 5.37 10.77
C SER A 145 3.97 6.42 11.82
N ILE A 146 4.85 6.12 12.78
CA ILE A 146 5.40 7.11 13.71
C ILE A 146 6.11 8.23 12.94
N LEU A 147 6.99 7.86 12.00
CA LEU A 147 7.73 8.81 11.17
C LEU A 147 6.78 9.61 10.27
N ASN A 148 5.76 8.95 9.72
CA ASN A 148 4.74 9.61 8.90
C ASN A 148 3.94 10.62 9.72
N ILE A 149 3.52 10.29 10.94
CA ILE A 149 2.79 11.18 11.86
C ILE A 149 3.64 12.40 12.19
N MET A 150 4.91 12.20 12.58
CA MET A 150 5.84 13.29 12.90
C MET A 150 6.02 14.23 11.71
N LYS A 151 6.15 13.68 10.50
CA LYS A 151 6.28 14.44 9.26
C LYS A 151 4.98 15.19 8.90
N LEU A 152 3.84 14.53 8.99
CA LEU A 152 2.53 15.11 8.63
C LEU A 152 2.14 16.25 9.57
N ARG A 153 2.43 16.16 10.87
CA ARG A 153 2.21 17.26 11.83
C ARG A 153 2.96 18.54 11.46
N LYS A 154 4.12 18.42 10.82
CA LYS A 154 4.97 19.54 10.38
C LYS A 154 4.72 19.94 8.92
N THR A 155 3.84 19.24 8.21
CA THR A 155 3.65 19.46 6.77
C THR A 155 2.75 20.66 6.52
N ASP A 156 3.29 21.65 5.81
CA ASP A 156 2.53 22.77 5.28
C ASP A 156 1.80 22.36 3.98
N PRO A 157 0.45 22.47 3.93
CA PRO A 157 -0.33 22.21 2.72
C PRO A 157 0.16 22.97 1.48
N GLU A 158 0.60 24.22 1.62
CA GLU A 158 0.96 25.07 0.46
C GLU A 158 2.27 24.64 -0.21
N LYS A 159 3.19 24.11 0.61
CA LYS A 159 4.49 23.59 0.18
C LYS A 159 4.43 22.13 -0.27
N THR A 160 3.26 21.49 -0.19
CA THR A 160 3.08 20.10 -0.58
C THR A 160 3.13 19.93 -2.11
N ASP A 161 3.93 18.96 -2.56
CA ASP A 161 3.99 18.59 -3.97
C ASP A 161 3.02 17.44 -4.25
N ARG A 162 1.83 17.82 -4.73
CA ARG A 162 0.73 16.92 -5.02
C ARG A 162 1.05 15.89 -6.11
N ILE A 163 1.84 16.24 -7.12
CA ILE A 163 2.17 15.33 -8.23
C ILE A 163 3.13 14.26 -7.74
N LYS A 164 4.14 14.68 -6.97
CA LYS A 164 5.07 13.76 -6.31
C LYS A 164 4.33 12.82 -5.35
N ASP A 165 3.46 13.36 -4.50
CA ASP A 165 2.75 12.56 -3.50
C ASP A 165 1.69 11.63 -4.13
N HIS A 166 1.03 12.05 -5.21
CA HIS A 166 0.18 11.18 -6.04
C HIS A 166 0.95 10.00 -6.60
N MET A 167 2.10 10.27 -7.24
CA MET A 167 2.93 9.26 -7.86
C MET A 167 3.49 8.28 -6.82
N VAL A 168 4.05 8.79 -5.72
CA VAL A 168 4.57 7.96 -4.63
C VAL A 168 3.44 7.09 -4.05
N GLY A 169 2.27 7.67 -3.76
CA GLY A 169 1.13 6.91 -3.23
C GLY A 169 0.68 5.76 -4.14
N LEU A 170 0.48 6.02 -5.44
CA LEU A 170 0.04 4.95 -6.34
C LEU A 170 1.14 3.90 -6.61
N LEU A 171 2.41 4.30 -6.69
CA LEU A 171 3.50 3.33 -6.84
C LEU A 171 3.67 2.48 -5.58
N THR A 172 3.55 3.06 -4.38
CA THR A 172 3.60 2.31 -3.12
C THR A 172 2.43 1.33 -2.99
N SER A 173 1.22 1.68 -3.42
CA SER A 173 0.11 0.70 -3.45
C SER A 173 0.36 -0.41 -4.47
N GLY A 174 1.02 -0.10 -5.60
CA GLY A 174 1.46 -1.12 -6.56
C GLY A 174 2.46 -2.10 -5.96
N ILE A 175 3.47 -1.61 -5.22
CA ILE A 175 4.43 -2.46 -4.50
C ILE A 175 3.69 -3.42 -3.57
N ALA A 176 2.76 -2.92 -2.76
CA ALA A 176 1.97 -3.76 -1.85
C ALA A 176 1.16 -4.83 -2.60
N ALA A 177 0.54 -4.47 -3.74
CA ALA A 177 -0.20 -5.41 -4.57
C ALA A 177 0.70 -6.51 -5.16
N TYR A 178 1.88 -6.16 -5.67
CA TYR A 178 2.84 -7.12 -6.22
C TYR A 178 3.41 -8.03 -5.14
N THR A 179 3.77 -7.51 -3.96
CA THR A 179 4.19 -8.33 -2.82
C THR A 179 3.09 -9.30 -2.43
N ALA A 180 1.85 -8.84 -2.26
CA ALA A 180 0.74 -9.72 -1.90
C ALA A 180 0.49 -10.81 -2.95
N PHE A 181 0.59 -10.47 -4.24
CA PHE A 181 0.44 -11.44 -5.31
C PHE A 181 1.54 -12.50 -5.30
N PHE A 182 2.83 -12.12 -5.29
CA PHE A 182 3.90 -13.12 -5.37
C PHE A 182 4.01 -13.96 -4.10
N VAL A 183 3.75 -13.36 -2.94
CA VAL A 183 3.86 -14.05 -1.66
C VAL A 183 2.66 -14.97 -1.38
N PHE A 184 1.44 -14.57 -1.76
CA PHE A 184 0.23 -15.32 -1.42
C PHE A 184 -0.52 -15.86 -2.64
N GLY A 185 -0.74 -15.02 -3.66
CA GLY A 185 -1.53 -15.40 -4.83
C GLY A 185 -0.84 -16.40 -5.76
N ALA A 186 0.46 -16.22 -5.97
CA ALA A 186 1.30 -17.04 -6.84
C ALA A 186 2.25 -17.94 -6.04
N TYR A 187 2.00 -18.12 -4.73
CA TYR A 187 2.90 -18.83 -3.82
C TYR A 187 3.30 -20.22 -4.35
N THR A 188 2.32 -21.03 -4.77
CA THR A 188 2.56 -22.39 -5.27
C THR A 188 3.41 -22.41 -6.53
N TRP A 189 3.23 -21.45 -7.43
CA TRP A 189 4.06 -21.31 -8.63
C TRP A 189 5.46 -20.82 -8.25
N VAL A 190 5.57 -19.82 -7.40
CA VAL A 190 6.85 -19.27 -6.94
C VAL A 190 7.69 -20.32 -6.22
N GLU A 191 7.10 -21.11 -5.32
CA GLU A 191 7.79 -22.12 -4.53
C GLU A 191 8.40 -23.23 -5.41
N GLN A 192 7.77 -23.57 -6.54
CA GLN A 192 8.31 -24.53 -7.50
C GLN A 192 9.62 -24.07 -8.16
N TYR A 193 9.77 -22.76 -8.43
CA TYR A 193 10.96 -22.22 -9.11
C TYR A 193 11.98 -21.61 -8.15
N LEU A 194 11.56 -21.17 -6.96
CA LEU A 194 12.41 -20.51 -5.96
C LEU A 194 12.29 -21.19 -4.58
N PRO A 195 12.69 -22.48 -4.45
CA PRO A 195 12.60 -23.20 -3.19
C PRO A 195 13.66 -22.75 -2.17
N GLY A 196 13.40 -23.02 -0.90
CA GLY A 196 14.34 -22.76 0.19
C GLY A 196 14.59 -21.26 0.42
N MET A 197 15.87 -20.88 0.57
CA MET A 197 16.26 -19.48 0.87
C MET A 197 15.83 -18.48 -0.22
N TRP A 198 15.61 -18.94 -1.44
CA TRP A 198 15.14 -18.12 -2.56
C TRP A 198 13.70 -17.65 -2.40
N GLY A 199 12.92 -18.29 -1.51
CA GLY A 199 11.55 -17.88 -1.16
C GLY A 199 11.46 -16.49 -0.51
N VAL A 200 12.58 -15.89 -0.10
CA VAL A 200 12.66 -14.50 0.41
C VAL A 200 12.54 -13.47 -0.71
N LEU A 201 12.88 -13.81 -1.96
CA LEU A 201 12.84 -12.87 -3.09
C LEU A 201 11.45 -12.24 -3.31
N PRO A 202 10.34 -13.00 -3.37
CA PRO A 202 8.98 -12.45 -3.44
C PRO A 202 8.65 -11.38 -2.38
N TRP A 203 9.22 -11.52 -1.18
CA TRP A 203 8.98 -10.60 -0.07
C TRP A 203 9.70 -9.26 -0.27
N VAL A 204 10.93 -9.30 -0.76
CA VAL A 204 11.84 -8.16 -0.76
C VAL A 204 11.91 -7.47 -2.13
N ALA A 205 11.85 -8.24 -3.21
CA ALA A 205 12.09 -7.75 -4.57
C ALA A 205 11.12 -6.63 -5.01
N PRO A 206 9.79 -6.74 -4.80
CA PRO A 206 8.88 -5.65 -5.18
C PRO A 206 9.16 -4.35 -4.42
N GLY A 207 9.52 -4.46 -3.14
CA GLY A 207 9.89 -3.33 -2.29
C GLY A 207 11.16 -2.63 -2.75
N LEU A 208 12.22 -3.41 -3.02
CA LEU A 208 13.50 -2.89 -3.51
C LEU A 208 13.36 -2.26 -4.90
N ILE A 209 12.83 -3.01 -5.87
CA ILE A 209 12.69 -2.55 -7.26
C ILE A 209 11.75 -1.34 -7.33
N GLY A 210 10.61 -1.42 -6.64
CA GLY A 210 9.64 -0.32 -6.59
C GLY A 210 10.20 0.91 -5.88
N GLY A 211 10.93 0.75 -4.77
CA GLY A 211 11.57 1.85 -4.05
C GLY A 211 12.61 2.58 -4.89
N LEU A 212 13.46 1.83 -5.59
CA LEU A 212 14.43 2.39 -6.55
C LEU A 212 13.71 3.10 -7.71
N GLY A 213 12.67 2.47 -8.26
CA GLY A 213 11.84 3.05 -9.32
C GLY A 213 11.15 4.36 -8.92
N ILE A 214 10.64 4.44 -7.68
CA ILE A 214 10.08 5.68 -7.12
C ILE A 214 11.16 6.76 -7.04
N ASN A 215 12.32 6.45 -6.49
CA ASN A 215 13.40 7.42 -6.32
C ASN A 215 13.88 7.96 -7.68
N TYR A 216 14.12 7.06 -8.64
CA TYR A 216 14.49 7.43 -10.01
C TYR A 216 13.40 8.26 -10.69
N GLY A 217 12.13 7.83 -10.61
CA GLY A 217 10.99 8.54 -11.19
C GLY A 217 10.83 9.95 -10.63
N VAL A 218 10.95 10.11 -9.30
CA VAL A 218 10.89 11.44 -8.66
C VAL A 218 12.02 12.35 -9.16
N LYS A 219 13.26 11.85 -9.26
CA LYS A 219 14.39 12.62 -9.80
C LYS A 219 14.17 13.01 -11.26
N TYR A 220 13.72 12.07 -12.08
CA TYR A 220 13.45 12.28 -13.51
C TYR A 220 12.36 13.35 -13.73
N PHE A 221 11.21 13.22 -13.05
CA PHE A 221 10.10 14.17 -13.22
C PHE A 221 10.37 15.54 -12.58
N ARG A 222 11.25 15.60 -11.58
CA ARG A 222 11.78 16.88 -11.07
C ARG A 222 12.64 17.59 -12.10
N LYS A 223 13.58 16.88 -12.75
CA LYS A 223 14.41 17.45 -13.83
C LYS A 223 13.57 17.98 -15.00
N LYS A 224 12.41 17.36 -15.26
CA LYS A 224 11.42 17.82 -16.26
C LYS A 224 10.50 18.96 -15.80
N GLY A 225 10.67 19.49 -14.59
CA GLY A 225 9.84 20.58 -14.05
C GLY A 225 8.41 20.19 -13.69
N MET A 226 8.08 18.89 -13.67
CA MET A 226 6.73 18.40 -13.34
C MET A 226 6.50 18.25 -11.83
N ILE A 227 7.59 18.18 -11.06
CA ILE A 227 7.63 18.09 -9.59
C ILE A 227 8.34 19.36 -9.11
N LYS A 228 7.79 20.01 -8.08
CA LYS A 228 8.36 21.23 -7.50
C LYS A 228 9.77 20.96 -6.95
N ASP A 229 10.68 21.90 -7.19
CA ASP A 229 12.01 21.87 -6.59
C ASP A 229 11.95 22.24 -5.11
N ARG A 230 12.63 21.47 -4.26
CA ARG A 230 12.72 21.75 -2.81
C ARG A 230 13.35 23.13 -2.51
N LEU A 231 14.21 23.63 -3.40
CA LEU A 231 15.07 24.79 -3.16
C LEU A 231 14.39 26.15 -3.44
N LYS A 232 13.36 26.21 -4.31
CA LYS A 232 12.71 27.50 -4.64
C LYS A 232 11.69 27.96 -3.60
N THR A 233 11.14 27.07 -2.78
CA THR A 233 10.16 27.41 -1.72
C THR A 233 10.77 28.04 -0.46
N ALA A 234 12.11 28.12 -0.36
CA ALA A 234 12.80 28.74 0.78
C ALA A 234 13.17 30.23 0.52
N GLN A 235 13.02 30.72 -0.71
CA GLN A 235 13.48 32.07 -1.10
C GLN A 235 12.34 33.08 -1.34
N THR A 236 11.08 32.73 -1.08
CA THR A 236 9.94 33.66 -1.23
C THR A 236 9.33 34.09 0.11
N THR A 237 10.07 33.91 1.20
CA THR A 237 9.74 34.47 2.52
C THR A 237 10.96 35.20 3.05
N SER A 238 11.27 36.34 2.41
CA SER A 238 12.11 37.40 2.94
C SER A 238 11.34 38.69 2.80
#